data_AF-A0AA96WTJ2-F1
#
_entry.id   AF-A0AA96WTJ2-F1
#
_cell.length_a   1.000
_cell.length_b   1.000
_cell.length_c   1.000
_cell.angle_alpha   90.00
_cell.angle_beta   90.00
_cell.angle_gamma   90.00
#
_symmetry.space_group_name_H-M   'P 1'
#
loop_
_entity.id
_entity.type
_entity.pdbx_description
1 polymer ?
#
loop_
_entity_poly.entity_id
_entity_poly.type
_entity_poly.pdbx_seq_one_letter_code
_entity_poly.pdbx_strand_id
1 'polypeptide(L)'
;MDSRAKASHIIDTIISQAQTVWGDRYLIELVRAYCEIESTETGKAIKPVQRRSQLVRILNEKTCELTTLMRLLTSVGIELELYIRKKL
;
A
#
# COMPACT_ATOMS: atom_id res chain seq x y z
N MET A 1 -8.73 18.66 9.88
CA MET A 1 -8.66 17.58 8.88
C MET A 1 -8.92 16.27 9.58
N ASP A 2 -10.00 15.60 9.21
CA ASP A 2 -10.42 14.29 9.73
C ASP A 2 -9.32 13.23 9.51
N SER A 3 -9.09 12.33 10.48
CA SER A 3 -8.09 11.26 10.38
C SER A 3 -8.38 10.33 9.20
N ARG A 4 -9.66 10.15 8.85
CA ARG A 4 -10.08 9.38 7.68
C ARG A 4 -9.64 10.02 6.37
N ALA A 5 -9.72 11.34 6.28
CA ALA A 5 -9.25 12.09 5.11
C ALA A 5 -7.73 11.95 4.90
N LYS A 6 -6.95 11.86 6.00
CA LYS A 6 -5.50 11.62 5.93
C LYS A 6 -5.18 10.23 5.40
N ALA A 7 -5.85 9.19 5.88
CA ALA A 7 -5.64 7.82 5.40
C ALA A 7 -5.98 7.67 3.92
N SER A 8 -7.09 8.28 3.48
CA SER A 8 -7.47 8.35 2.07
C SER A 8 -6.37 8.97 1.21
N HIS A 9 -5.79 10.08 1.67
CA HIS A 9 -4.78 10.80 0.91
C HIS A 9 -3.47 10.01 0.74
N ILE A 10 -3.08 9.20 1.74
CA ILE A 10 -1.90 8.33 1.63
C ILE A 10 -2.12 7.28 0.54
N ILE A 11 -3.29 6.66 0.47
CA ILE A 11 -3.60 5.66 -0.57
C ILE A 11 -3.62 6.31 -1.95
N ASP A 12 -4.17 7.52 -2.08
CA ASP A 12 -4.12 8.27 -3.34
C ASP A 12 -2.68 8.56 -3.77
N THR A 13 -1.80 8.88 -2.82
CA THR A 13 -0.37 9.09 -3.08
C THR A 13 0.29 7.81 -3.59
N ILE A 14 -0.02 6.65 -2.98
CA ILE A 14 0.47 5.34 -3.44
C ILE A 14 0.01 5.05 -4.87
N ILE A 15 -1.28 5.28 -5.17
CA ILE A 15 -1.83 5.06 -6.52
C ILE A 15 -1.13 5.97 -7.53
N SER A 16 -0.99 7.26 -7.22
CA SER A 16 -0.33 8.23 -8.10
C SER A 16 1.13 7.87 -8.35
N GLN A 17 1.86 7.45 -7.32
CA GLN A 17 3.24 7.00 -7.45
C GLN A 17 3.34 5.73 -8.30
N ALA A 18 2.48 4.73 -8.04
CA ALA A 18 2.43 3.49 -8.81
C ALA A 18 2.13 3.77 -10.29
N GLN A 19 1.20 4.68 -10.59
CA GLN A 19 0.87 5.11 -11.95
C GLN A 19 2.02 5.84 -12.62
N THR A 20 2.77 6.65 -11.88
CA THR A 20 3.96 7.35 -12.39
C THR A 20 5.07 6.37 -12.78
N VAL A 21 5.28 5.32 -11.97
CA VAL A 21 6.36 4.33 -12.19
C VAL A 21 5.98 3.29 -13.24
N TRP A 22 4.74 2.81 -13.25
CA TRP A 22 4.33 1.65 -14.06
C TRP A 22 3.22 1.92 -15.10
N GLY A 23 2.71 3.15 -15.17
CA GLY A 23 1.66 3.54 -16.12
C GLY A 23 0.39 2.68 -15.97
N ASP A 24 -0.20 2.27 -17.09
CA ASP A 24 -1.44 1.49 -17.12
C ASP A 24 -1.33 0.12 -16.44
N ARG A 25 -0.10 -0.36 -16.23
CA ARG A 25 0.17 -1.64 -15.58
C ARG A 25 0.30 -1.52 -14.06
N TYR A 26 0.10 -0.33 -13.49
CA TYR A 26 0.34 -0.06 -12.07
C TYR A 26 -0.32 -1.06 -11.14
N LEU A 27 -1.57 -1.45 -11.41
CA LEU A 27 -2.28 -2.38 -10.52
C LEU A 27 -1.64 -3.77 -10.52
N ILE A 28 -1.16 -4.25 -11.66
CA ILE A 28 -0.52 -5.57 -11.77
C ILE A 28 0.82 -5.56 -11.05
N GLU A 29 1.63 -4.52 -11.27
CA GLU A 29 2.96 -4.43 -10.67
C GLU A 29 2.88 -4.13 -9.16
N LEU A 30 1.93 -3.30 -8.73
CA LEU A 30 1.70 -3.04 -7.30
C LEU A 30 1.30 -4.32 -6.54
N VAL A 31 0.42 -5.15 -7.12
CA VAL A 31 0.04 -6.43 -6.52
C VAL A 31 1.25 -7.39 -6.48
N ARG A 32 2.09 -7.42 -7.51
CA ARG A 32 3.30 -8.25 -7.54
C ARG A 32 4.30 -7.83 -6.47
N ALA A 33 4.67 -6.54 -6.43
CA ALA A 33 5.59 -5.99 -5.45
C ALA A 33 5.09 -6.21 -4.01
N TYR A 34 3.79 -5.99 -3.76
CA TYR A 34 3.19 -6.28 -2.47
C TYR A 34 3.36 -7.77 -2.08
N CYS A 35 3.08 -8.69 -3.00
CA CYS A 35 3.22 -10.13 -2.75
C CYS A 35 4.67 -10.55 -2.54
N GLU A 36 5.64 -9.95 -3.22
CA GLU A 36 7.07 -10.21 -3.02
C GLU A 36 7.51 -9.80 -1.61
N ILE A 37 7.08 -8.62 -1.15
CA ILE A 37 7.34 -8.13 0.20
C ILE A 37 6.70 -9.08 1.23
N GLU A 38 5.40 -9.38 1.08
CA GLU A 38 4.70 -10.27 2.01
C GLU A 38 5.31 -11.68 2.03
N SER A 39 5.76 -12.18 0.87
CA SER A 39 6.43 -13.49 0.79
C SER A 39 7.76 -13.49 1.54
N THR A 40 8.52 -12.41 1.41
CA THR A 40 9.80 -12.23 2.11
C THR A 40 9.60 -12.17 3.62
N GLU A 41 8.65 -11.37 4.10
CA GLU A 41 8.36 -11.23 5.53
C GLU A 41 7.82 -12.52 6.16
N THR A 42 7.00 -13.28 5.44
CA THR A 42 6.33 -14.48 5.96
C THR A 42 7.10 -15.78 5.71
N GLY A 43 8.11 -15.76 4.85
CA GLY A 43 8.82 -16.95 4.39
C GLY A 43 7.96 -17.90 3.54
N LYS A 44 6.79 -17.46 3.06
CA LYS A 44 5.86 -18.26 2.26
C LYS A 44 5.65 -17.63 0.90
N ALA A 45 5.62 -18.44 -0.16
CA ALA A 45 5.31 -17.94 -1.49
C ALA A 45 3.83 -17.50 -1.57
N ILE A 46 3.60 -16.18 -1.61
CA ILE A 46 2.28 -15.58 -1.83
C ILE A 46 2.10 -15.30 -3.31
N LYS A 47 1.00 -15.81 -3.89
CA LYS A 47 0.70 -15.62 -5.31
C LYS A 47 -0.17 -14.36 -5.52
N PRO A 48 0.10 -13.53 -6.55
CA PRO A 48 -0.71 -12.35 -6.86
C PRO A 48 -2.23 -12.60 -6.94
N VAL A 49 -2.64 -13.76 -7.46
CA VAL A 49 -4.06 -14.15 -7.57
C VAL A 49 -4.77 -14.21 -6.21
N GLN A 50 -4.05 -14.50 -5.12
CA GLN A 50 -4.61 -14.58 -3.77
C GLN A 50 -4.88 -13.20 -3.16
N ARG A 51 -4.15 -12.17 -3.59
CA ARG A 51 -4.22 -10.81 -3.03
C ARG A 51 -4.93 -9.80 -3.92
N ARG A 52 -5.01 -10.04 -5.24
CA ARG A 52 -5.52 -9.08 -6.21
C ARG A 52 -6.87 -8.47 -5.81
N SER A 53 -7.88 -9.30 -5.54
CA SER A 53 -9.22 -8.80 -5.20
C SER A 53 -9.24 -7.98 -3.91
N GLN A 54 -8.47 -8.40 -2.90
CA GLN A 54 -8.32 -7.68 -1.63
C GLN A 54 -7.68 -6.30 -1.85
N LEU A 55 -6.57 -6.24 -2.60
CA LEU A 55 -5.85 -5.01 -2.86
C LEU A 55 -6.66 -4.04 -3.72
N VAL A 56 -7.35 -4.52 -4.76
CA VAL A 56 -8.26 -3.69 -5.55
C VAL A 56 -9.33 -3.04 -4.67
N ARG A 57 -9.93 -3.81 -3.76
CA ARG A 57 -10.92 -3.27 -2.82
C ARG A 57 -10.32 -2.19 -1.93
N ILE A 58 -9.12 -2.42 -1.38
CA ILE A 58 -8.41 -1.45 -0.54
C ILE A 58 -8.15 -0.13 -1.28
N LEU A 59 -7.69 -0.21 -2.53
CA LEU A 59 -7.41 0.98 -3.34
C LEU A 59 -8.69 1.76 -3.67
N ASN A 60 -9.80 1.07 -3.91
CA ASN A 60 -11.10 1.69 -4.20
C ASN A 60 -11.76 2.30 -2.95
N GLU A 61 -11.78 1.55 -1.85
CA GLU A 61 -12.43 1.96 -0.59
C GLU A 61 -11.54 2.85 0.27
N LYS A 62 -10.26 2.97 -0.09
CA LYS A 62 -9.23 3.77 0.59
C LYS A 62 -9.15 3.48 2.09
N THR A 63 -9.17 2.20 2.42
CA THR A 63 -9.10 1.72 3.80
C THR A 63 -8.33 0.40 3.88
N CYS A 64 -7.43 0.29 4.85
CA CYS A 64 -6.69 -0.94 5.14
C CYS A 64 -6.07 -0.90 6.54
N GLU A 65 -5.57 -2.05 6.98
CA GLU A 65 -4.74 -2.15 8.18
C GLU A 65 -3.35 -1.54 7.94
N LEU A 66 -2.71 -1.07 9.02
CA LEU A 66 -1.40 -0.42 8.96
C LEU A 66 -0.33 -1.30 8.30
N THR A 67 -0.31 -2.61 8.56
CA THR A 67 0.63 -3.56 7.97
C THR A 67 0.50 -3.61 6.44
N THR A 68 -0.74 -3.58 5.94
CA THR A 68 -1.01 -3.55 4.50
C THR A 68 -0.58 -2.21 3.91
N LEU A 69 -0.87 -1.11 4.61
CA LEU A 69 -0.44 0.23 4.19
C LEU A 69 1.09 0.33 4.07
N MET A 70 1.83 -0.17 5.06
CA MET A 70 3.30 -0.15 5.03
C MET A 70 3.86 -0.92 3.84
N ARG A 71 3.36 -2.14 3.58
CA ARG A 71 3.79 -2.91 2.40
C ARG A 71 3.48 -2.21 1.08
N LEU A 72 2.33 -1.55 0.99
CA LEU A 72 1.95 -0.77 -0.19
C LEU A 72 2.86 0.44 -0.42
N LEU A 73 3.24 1.15 0.65
CA LEU A 73 4.21 2.25 0.60
C LEU A 73 5.59 1.74 0.15
N THR A 74 6.07 0.66 0.76
CA THR A 74 7.33 0.01 0.38
C THR A 74 7.31 -0.46 -1.08
N SER A 75 6.17 -0.97 -1.56
CA SER A 75 6.01 -1.43 -2.96
C SER A 75 6.27 -0.32 -3.97
N VAL A 76 6.01 0.94 -3.61
CA VAL A 76 6.20 2.11 -4.48
C VAL A 76 7.42 2.95 -4.08
N GLY A 77 8.27 2.44 -3.18
CA GLY A 77 9.49 3.12 -2.74
C GLY A 77 9.26 4.34 -1.85
N ILE A 78 8.14 4.40 -1.13
CA ILE A 78 7.85 5.46 -0.15
C ILE A 78 8.14 4.93 1.25
N GLU A 79 8.91 5.70 2.02
CA GLU A 79 9.16 5.43 3.43
C GLU A 79 8.18 6.21 4.32
N LEU A 80 7.67 5.55 5.37
CA LEU A 80 6.79 6.16 6.34
C LEU A 80 7.58 6.61 7.58
N GLU A 81 7.62 7.91 7.83
CA GLU A 81 8.16 8.46 9.08
C GLU A 81 7.04 8.75 10.09
N LEU A 82 7.15 8.19 11.29
CA LEU A 82 6.22 8.38 12.40
C LEU A 82 6.90 9.13 13.54
N TYR A 83 6.29 10.23 13.98
CA TYR A 83 6.74 10.94 15.18
C TYR A 83 5.62 10.99 16.23
N ILE A 84 5.98 10.76 17.49
CA ILE A 84 5.06 10.86 18.63
C ILE A 84 5.33 12.20 19.33
N ARG A 85 4.30 13.05 19.45
CA ARG A 85 4.36 14.25 20.29
C ARG A 85 3.48 14.06 21.52
N LYS A 86 4.09 14.21 22.70
CA LYS A 86 3.35 14.33 23.96
C LYS A 86 2.69 15.71 24.00
N LYS A 87 1.38 15.77 24.15
CA LYS A 87 0.70 17.03 24.51
C LYS A 87 1.03 17.32 25.98
N LEU A 88 1.65 18.47 26.23
CA LEU A 88 1.79 19.04 27.58
C LEU A 88 0.47 19.67 28.00
#